data_AF-A0A1N6MVC1-F1
#
_entry.id   AF-A0A1N6MVC1-F1
#
_cell.length_a   1.000
_cell.length_b   1.000
_cell.length_c   1.000
_cell.angle_alpha   90.00
_cell.angle_beta   90.00
_cell.angle_gamma   90.00
#
_symmetry.space_group_name_H-M   'P 1'
#
loop_
_entity.id
_entity.type
_entity.pdbx_description
1 polymer ?
#
loop_
_entity_poly.entity_id
_entity_poly.type
_entity_poly.pdbx_seq_one_letter_code
_entity_poly.pdbx_strand_id
1 'polypeptide(L)'
;MKRYSIFNLFFKKRIMALSGLIGSSLLLTACAGTSGFSWSSLSPSNWFSHALEVSELGIGGVNKQTDMNLSAIKQGLDNRYRLRSGMEIKNGKLFSVVQGMEAGQVRIELSGQNHGKVDKIIILDEKVKTIWGTKIGMPFSTVYDKAYGSCHHSGDSTMQQKVICVAPQSRNISYVFTGIWNGSEELMPPDDVLRTWKVSGIIWKAK
;
A
#
# COMPACT_ATOMS: atom_id res chain seq x y z
N MET A 1 74.02 -7.26 5.35
CA MET A 1 74.13 -8.48 6.18
C MET A 1 72.92 -9.38 5.91
N LYS A 2 73.15 -10.71 5.80
CA LYS A 2 72.25 -11.83 5.41
C LYS A 2 71.96 -11.91 3.89
N ARG A 3 72.78 -12.57 3.07
CA ARG A 3 73.10 -14.02 2.85
C ARG A 3 72.08 -14.77 1.96
N TYR A 4 72.58 -15.05 0.75
CA TYR A 4 72.28 -16.07 -0.27
C TYR A 4 71.59 -17.39 0.17
N SER A 5 70.70 -17.91 -0.69
CA SER A 5 70.92 -19.22 -1.37
C SER A 5 69.95 -19.45 -2.54
N ILE A 6 70.53 -19.72 -3.70
CA ILE A 6 69.94 -20.39 -4.86
C ILE A 6 70.38 -21.85 -4.76
N PHE A 7 69.52 -22.84 -5.06
CA PHE A 7 69.97 -24.07 -5.76
C PHE A 7 68.78 -24.83 -6.38
N ASN A 8 68.90 -25.04 -7.69
CA ASN A 8 68.11 -25.94 -8.54
C ASN A 8 68.34 -27.42 -8.16
N LEU A 9 67.39 -28.32 -8.45
CA LEU A 9 67.71 -29.57 -9.16
C LEU A 9 66.47 -30.27 -9.74
N PHE A 10 66.47 -30.34 -11.07
CA PHE A 10 66.10 -31.45 -11.97
C PHE A 10 65.58 -32.77 -11.39
N PHE A 11 64.53 -33.31 -12.02
CA PHE A 11 64.33 -34.70 -12.53
C PHE A 11 62.82 -34.83 -12.89
N LYS A 12 62.30 -35.46 -13.96
CA LYS A 12 62.81 -36.17 -15.15
C LYS A 12 61.59 -36.39 -16.04
N LYS A 13 61.73 -36.17 -17.35
CA LYS A 13 60.75 -36.50 -18.41
C LYS A 13 60.32 -37.98 -18.35
N ARG A 14 59.03 -38.25 -18.59
CA ARG A 14 58.61 -39.38 -19.44
C ARG A 14 57.50 -38.94 -20.40
N ILE A 15 57.88 -38.94 -21.66
CA ILE A 15 57.03 -38.89 -22.85
C ILE A 15 56.52 -40.31 -23.05
N MET A 16 55.23 -40.49 -23.29
CA MET A 16 54.75 -41.55 -24.16
C MET A 16 53.50 -41.05 -24.87
N ALA A 17 53.67 -40.80 -26.16
CA ALA A 17 52.59 -40.50 -27.09
C ALA A 17 51.88 -41.81 -27.46
N LEU A 18 50.57 -41.78 -27.62
CA LEU A 18 49.88 -42.65 -28.57
C LEU A 18 48.70 -41.88 -29.19
N SER A 19 48.75 -41.80 -30.53
CA SER A 19 47.67 -41.53 -31.47
C SER A 19 46.29 -41.98 -30.95
N GLY A 20 45.20 -41.26 -31.11
CA GLY A 20 44.77 -40.45 -32.24
C GLY A 20 43.31 -40.81 -32.49
N LEU A 21 42.42 -39.81 -32.50
CA LEU A 21 41.20 -39.77 -33.31
C LEU A 21 40.48 -38.44 -33.05
N ILE A 22 40.19 -37.81 -34.17
CA ILE A 22 39.48 -36.56 -34.35
C ILE A 22 38.12 -36.65 -33.64
N GLY A 23 37.90 -35.77 -32.69
CA GLY A 23 36.61 -35.58 -32.02
C GLY A 23 36.46 -34.10 -31.68
N SER A 24 36.20 -33.29 -32.71
CA SER A 24 35.81 -31.89 -32.52
C SER A 24 34.47 -31.88 -31.79
N SER A 25 34.54 -31.92 -30.45
CA SER A 25 33.38 -31.69 -29.60
C SER A 25 33.15 -30.18 -29.62
N LEU A 26 32.22 -29.75 -30.47
CA LEU A 26 31.58 -28.44 -30.37
C LEU A 26 30.99 -28.34 -28.96
N LEU A 27 31.74 -27.75 -28.03
CA LEU A 27 31.19 -27.22 -26.79
C LEU A 27 30.36 -26.01 -27.18
N LEU A 28 29.09 -26.26 -27.50
CA LEU A 28 28.05 -25.24 -27.48
C LEU A 28 27.99 -24.75 -26.03
N THR A 29 28.68 -23.64 -25.74
CA THR A 29 28.38 -22.79 -24.60
C THR A 29 26.97 -22.25 -24.82
N ALA A 30 25.98 -22.99 -24.36
CA ALA A 30 24.64 -22.45 -24.18
C ALA A 30 24.76 -21.33 -23.15
N CYS A 31 24.59 -20.09 -23.60
CA CYS A 31 24.26 -18.98 -22.73
C CYS A 31 22.93 -19.33 -22.05
N ALA A 32 22.99 -20.02 -20.90
CA ALA A 32 21.90 -20.02 -19.95
C ALA A 32 21.79 -18.58 -19.42
N GLY A 33 21.09 -17.73 -20.17
CA GLY A 33 20.49 -16.55 -19.58
C GLY A 33 19.67 -17.06 -18.42
N THR A 34 20.07 -16.70 -17.21
CA THR A 34 19.24 -16.88 -16.02
C THR A 34 17.99 -16.06 -16.29
N SER A 35 16.99 -16.72 -16.86
CA SER A 35 15.64 -16.20 -16.87
C SER A 35 15.31 -16.04 -15.39
N GLY A 36 15.27 -14.79 -14.94
CA GLY A 36 14.77 -14.40 -13.63
C GLY A 36 13.28 -14.71 -13.58
N PHE A 37 12.94 -15.99 -13.60
CA PHE A 37 11.62 -16.49 -13.29
C PHE A 37 11.42 -16.23 -11.81
N SER A 38 10.79 -15.09 -11.52
CA SER A 38 10.30 -14.76 -10.19
C SER A 38 9.20 -15.75 -9.86
N TRP A 39 9.49 -16.73 -9.00
CA TRP A 39 8.51 -17.67 -8.45
C TRP A 39 7.33 -16.95 -7.77
N SER A 40 7.51 -15.68 -7.41
CA SER A 40 6.46 -14.81 -6.88
C SER A 40 5.37 -14.46 -7.90
N SER A 41 5.57 -14.64 -9.21
CA SER A 41 4.50 -14.47 -10.22
C SER A 41 3.59 -15.70 -10.36
N LEU A 42 3.99 -16.83 -9.77
CA LEU A 42 3.25 -18.11 -9.83
C LEU A 42 2.51 -18.42 -8.53
N SER A 43 2.57 -17.54 -7.51
CA SER A 43 1.73 -17.70 -6.32
C SER A 43 0.26 -17.43 -6.70
N PRO A 44 -0.67 -18.34 -6.34
CA PRO A 44 -2.10 -18.17 -6.66
C PRO A 44 -2.70 -16.83 -6.18
N SER A 45 -2.09 -16.21 -5.18
CA SER A 45 -2.46 -14.88 -4.65
C SER A 45 -2.28 -13.73 -5.65
N ASN A 46 -1.41 -13.86 -6.66
CA ASN A 46 -1.20 -12.83 -7.69
C ASN A 46 -2.12 -13.00 -8.92
N TRP A 47 -2.74 -14.18 -9.10
CA TRP A 47 -3.67 -14.43 -10.21
C TRP A 47 -5.04 -13.86 -9.92
N PHE A 48 -5.55 -14.06 -8.71
CA PHE A 48 -6.79 -13.41 -8.31
C PHE A 48 -6.47 -11.96 -7.97
N SER A 49 -6.62 -11.08 -8.95
CA SER A 49 -6.71 -9.64 -8.75
C SER A 49 -7.96 -9.36 -7.90
N HIS A 50 -7.88 -9.67 -6.61
CA HIS A 50 -8.95 -9.44 -5.66
C HIS A 50 -9.23 -7.95 -5.65
N ALA A 51 -10.51 -7.59 -5.59
CA ALA A 51 -10.90 -6.21 -5.42
C ALA A 51 -10.15 -5.64 -4.21
N LEU A 52 -9.67 -4.41 -4.34
CA LEU A 52 -8.98 -3.74 -3.26
C LEU A 52 -9.99 -3.55 -2.11
N GLU A 53 -9.72 -4.15 -0.96
CA GLU A 53 -10.60 -4.12 0.21
C GLU A 53 -9.88 -3.49 1.41
N VAL A 54 -10.65 -2.77 2.23
CA VAL A 54 -10.16 -2.17 3.48
C VAL A 54 -10.39 -3.14 4.63
N SER A 55 -9.33 -3.44 5.35
CA SER A 55 -9.32 -4.29 6.55
C SER A 55 -8.80 -3.49 7.75
N GLU A 56 -8.88 -4.09 8.94
CA GLU A 56 -8.27 -3.51 10.14
C GLU A 56 -6.76 -3.25 9.99
N LEU A 57 -6.07 -4.04 9.16
CA LEU A 57 -4.62 -3.91 8.95
C LEU A 57 -4.26 -2.82 7.94
N GLY A 58 -5.17 -2.44 7.05
CA GLY A 58 -4.91 -1.49 5.97
C GLY A 58 -5.71 -1.83 4.71
N ILE A 59 -5.16 -1.49 3.55
CA ILE A 59 -5.83 -1.67 2.24
C ILE A 59 -4.89 -2.38 1.25
N GLY A 60 -5.34 -3.50 0.69
CA GLY A 60 -4.47 -4.36 -0.11
C GLY A 60 -3.19 -4.72 0.64
N GLY A 61 -2.03 -4.42 0.04
CA GLY A 61 -0.72 -4.59 0.66
C GLY A 61 -0.23 -3.40 1.50
N VAL A 62 -0.96 -2.27 1.54
CA VAL A 62 -0.55 -1.08 2.29
C VAL A 62 -1.08 -1.13 3.72
N ASN A 63 -0.18 -0.97 4.70
CA ASN A 63 -0.50 -1.01 6.13
C ASN A 63 0.48 -0.14 6.94
N LYS A 64 0.41 -0.22 8.28
CA LYS A 64 1.26 0.57 9.19
C LYS A 64 2.77 0.31 9.09
N GLN A 65 3.18 -0.78 8.44
CA GLN A 65 4.58 -1.11 8.19
C GLN A 65 5.10 -0.57 6.86
N THR A 66 4.21 -0.17 5.95
CA THR A 66 4.56 0.38 4.64
C THR A 66 5.22 1.74 4.81
N ASP A 67 6.41 1.90 4.25
CA ASP A 67 7.09 3.18 4.26
C ASP A 67 6.35 4.19 3.37
N MET A 68 6.43 5.48 3.72
CA MET A 68 5.93 6.59 2.90
C MET A 68 6.80 6.79 1.65
N ASN A 69 6.79 5.79 0.78
CA ASN A 69 7.56 5.70 -0.46
C ASN A 69 6.61 5.35 -1.62
N LEU A 70 6.74 6.08 -2.73
CA LEU A 70 5.87 5.93 -3.89
C LEU A 70 5.86 4.50 -4.46
N SER A 71 7.01 3.83 -4.52
CA SER A 71 7.15 2.48 -5.06
C SER A 71 6.45 1.44 -4.17
N ALA A 72 6.72 1.49 -2.87
CA ALA A 72 6.11 0.60 -1.89
C ALA A 72 4.58 0.75 -1.87
N ILE A 73 4.08 1.98 -1.90
CA ILE A 73 2.64 2.27 -1.95
C ILE A 73 2.04 1.82 -3.29
N LYS A 74 2.71 2.07 -4.42
CA LYS A 74 2.24 1.65 -5.75
C LYS A 74 2.07 0.14 -5.83
N GLN A 75 3.05 -0.61 -5.32
CA GLN A 75 3.00 -2.07 -5.26
C GLN A 75 1.90 -2.54 -4.30
N GLY A 76 1.80 -1.94 -3.11
CA GLY A 76 0.77 -2.30 -2.13
C GLY A 76 -0.67 -2.04 -2.60
N LEU A 77 -0.86 -1.07 -3.49
CA LEU A 77 -2.14 -0.77 -4.16
C LEU A 77 -2.32 -1.51 -5.49
N ASP A 78 -1.49 -2.52 -5.77
CA ASP A 78 -1.59 -3.37 -6.97
C ASP A 78 -1.56 -2.55 -8.28
N ASN A 79 -0.78 -1.47 -8.31
CA ASN A 79 -0.64 -0.55 -9.45
C ASN A 79 -1.96 0.06 -9.98
N ARG A 80 -3.05 0.03 -9.19
CA ARG A 80 -4.40 0.44 -9.64
C ARG A 80 -4.56 1.94 -9.87
N TYR A 81 -3.73 2.75 -9.24
CA TYR A 81 -3.84 4.21 -9.28
C TYR A 81 -2.60 4.86 -9.88
N ARG A 82 -2.81 6.00 -10.55
CA ARG A 82 -1.71 6.90 -10.91
C ARG A 82 -1.33 7.71 -9.67
N LEU A 83 -0.17 7.41 -9.08
CA LEU A 83 0.26 8.06 -7.85
C LEU A 83 0.96 9.40 -8.09
N ARG A 84 0.78 10.34 -7.17
CA ARG A 84 1.58 11.56 -7.00
C ARG A 84 1.91 11.77 -5.53
N SER A 85 3.07 12.35 -5.23
CA SER A 85 3.51 12.63 -3.85
C SER A 85 3.63 14.13 -3.61
N GLY A 86 3.44 14.54 -2.37
CA GLY A 86 3.62 15.90 -1.88
C GLY A 86 3.94 15.91 -0.39
N MET A 87 4.05 17.11 0.16
CA MET A 87 4.31 17.35 1.57
C MET A 87 3.29 18.35 2.11
N GLU A 88 2.82 18.14 3.33
CA GLU A 88 1.89 19.03 4.02
C GLU A 88 2.39 19.33 5.43
N ILE A 89 2.13 20.53 5.93
CA ILE A 89 2.38 20.90 7.33
C ILE A 89 1.06 20.87 8.08
N LYS A 90 0.96 20.02 9.11
CA LYS A 90 -0.21 19.93 10.00
C LYS A 90 0.25 20.09 11.44
N ASN A 91 -0.31 21.07 12.14
CA ASN A 91 0.04 21.39 13.53
C ASN A 91 1.57 21.54 13.75
N GLY A 92 2.23 22.25 12.83
CA GLY A 92 3.69 22.46 12.87
C GLY A 92 4.55 21.24 12.53
N LYS A 93 3.95 20.09 12.20
CA LYS A 93 4.66 18.87 11.81
C LYS A 93 4.55 18.64 10.30
N LEU A 94 5.65 18.17 9.71
CA LEU A 94 5.75 17.88 8.29
C LEU A 94 5.30 16.43 8.00
N PHE A 95 4.29 16.27 7.18
CA PHE A 95 3.74 14.99 6.73
C PHE A 95 4.02 14.79 5.25
N SER A 96 4.42 13.57 4.88
CA SER A 96 4.40 13.13 3.50
C SER A 96 2.98 12.72 3.13
N VAL A 97 2.58 13.03 1.90
CA VAL A 97 1.26 12.69 1.37
C VAL A 97 1.43 12.04 0.00
N VAL A 98 0.75 10.93 -0.22
CA VAL A 98 0.69 10.25 -1.52
C VAL A 98 -0.77 10.12 -1.93
N GLN A 99 -1.12 10.66 -3.10
CA GLN A 99 -2.46 10.60 -3.66
C GLN A 99 -2.48 9.64 -4.84
N GLY A 100 -3.40 8.67 -4.81
CA GLY A 100 -3.75 7.83 -5.94
C GLY A 100 -4.90 8.43 -6.73
N MET A 101 -4.65 8.68 -8.01
CA MET A 101 -5.58 9.32 -8.92
C MET A 101 -6.21 8.29 -9.87
N GLU A 102 -7.50 8.43 -10.14
CA GLU A 102 -8.23 7.74 -11.22
C GLU A 102 -9.19 8.73 -11.89
N ALA A 103 -9.27 8.74 -13.22
CA ALA A 103 -10.13 9.64 -13.99
C ALA A 103 -10.00 11.14 -13.57
N GLY A 104 -8.78 11.58 -13.25
CA GLY A 104 -8.50 12.97 -12.85
C GLY A 104 -8.87 13.33 -11.41
N GLN A 105 -9.46 12.41 -10.64
CA GLN A 105 -9.89 12.64 -9.26
C GLN A 105 -9.01 11.88 -8.27
N VAL A 106 -8.86 12.42 -7.06
CA VAL A 106 -8.21 11.71 -5.94
C VAL A 106 -9.16 10.60 -5.49
N ARG A 107 -8.71 9.35 -5.56
CA ARG A 107 -9.46 8.17 -5.13
C ARG A 107 -8.94 7.59 -3.82
N ILE A 108 -7.67 7.82 -3.52
CA ILE A 108 -7.07 7.42 -2.26
C ILE A 108 -5.98 8.43 -1.90
N GLU A 109 -5.86 8.74 -0.62
CA GLU A 109 -4.80 9.56 -0.07
C GLU A 109 -4.18 8.83 1.12
N LEU A 110 -2.85 8.77 1.14
CA LEU A 110 -2.08 8.17 2.20
C LEU A 110 -1.21 9.26 2.82
N SER A 111 -1.16 9.30 4.14
CA SER A 111 -0.24 10.17 4.86
C SER A 111 0.61 9.40 5.84
N GLY A 112 1.72 10.01 6.21
CA GLY A 112 2.63 9.57 7.24
C GLY A 112 3.58 10.71 7.60
N GLN A 113 4.23 10.62 8.76
CA GLN A 113 5.31 11.57 9.08
C GLN A 113 6.39 11.53 7.97
N ASN A 114 7.07 12.66 7.75
CA ASN A 114 8.13 12.70 6.74
C ASN A 114 9.19 11.62 6.98
N HIS A 115 9.58 10.88 5.93
CA HIS A 115 10.45 9.69 6.01
C HIS A 115 9.97 8.58 6.98
N GLY A 116 8.68 8.59 7.34
CA GLY A 116 8.06 7.61 8.22
C GLY A 116 7.29 6.52 7.46
N LYS A 117 6.37 5.90 8.19
CA LYS A 117 5.45 4.88 7.70
C LYS A 117 4.05 5.45 7.50
N VAL A 118 3.22 4.74 6.74
CA VAL A 118 1.81 5.10 6.54
C VAL A 118 1.09 5.11 7.89
N ASP A 119 0.51 6.26 8.24
CA ASP A 119 -0.24 6.46 9.49
C ASP A 119 -1.75 6.58 9.28
N LYS A 120 -2.16 7.02 8.10
CA LYS A 120 -3.56 7.27 7.76
C LYS A 120 -3.76 7.07 6.27
N ILE A 121 -4.91 6.50 5.93
CA ILE A 121 -5.36 6.30 4.56
C ILE A 121 -6.79 6.81 4.48
N ILE A 122 -7.07 7.68 3.53
CA ILE A 122 -8.41 8.17 3.19
C ILE A 122 -8.77 7.58 1.85
N ILE A 123 -9.85 6.82 1.80
CA ILE A 123 -10.38 6.17 0.61
C ILE A 123 -11.62 6.92 0.15
N LEU A 124 -11.61 7.33 -1.11
CA LEU A 124 -12.66 8.04 -1.85
C LEU A 124 -13.10 7.26 -3.11
N ASP A 125 -12.59 6.05 -3.29
CA ASP A 125 -12.94 5.15 -4.38
C ASP A 125 -14.23 4.38 -4.05
N GLU A 126 -15.28 4.60 -4.83
CA GLU A 126 -16.58 3.94 -4.66
C GLU A 126 -16.56 2.44 -4.96
N LYS A 127 -15.52 1.96 -5.68
CA LYS A 127 -15.33 0.55 -5.99
C LYS A 127 -14.74 -0.22 -4.81
N VAL A 128 -14.13 0.48 -3.85
CA VAL A 128 -13.49 -0.11 -2.67
C VAL A 128 -14.52 -0.27 -1.56
N LYS A 129 -14.54 -1.46 -0.96
CA LYS A 129 -15.37 -1.79 0.20
C LYS A 129 -14.48 -2.27 1.35
N THR A 130 -15.02 -2.27 2.56
CA THR A 130 -14.40 -3.00 3.67
C THR A 130 -14.58 -4.50 3.49
N ILE A 131 -13.79 -5.30 4.20
CA ILE A 131 -13.91 -6.77 4.21
C ILE A 131 -15.29 -7.28 4.71
N TRP A 132 -16.05 -6.44 5.43
CA TRP A 132 -17.43 -6.71 5.85
C TRP A 132 -18.49 -6.01 4.97
N GLY A 133 -18.09 -5.43 3.84
CA GLY A 133 -18.99 -4.97 2.78
C GLY A 133 -19.43 -3.52 2.85
N THR A 134 -19.03 -2.75 3.86
CA THR A 134 -19.34 -1.31 3.93
C THR A 134 -18.60 -0.56 2.83
N LYS A 135 -19.30 0.29 2.07
CA LYS A 135 -18.72 1.05 0.95
C LYS A 135 -19.30 2.46 0.87
N ILE A 136 -18.64 3.31 0.09
CA ILE A 136 -19.13 4.65 -0.23
C ILE A 136 -20.52 4.55 -0.88
N GLY A 137 -21.41 5.47 -0.51
CA GLY A 137 -22.80 5.53 -0.93
C GLY A 137 -23.79 4.79 -0.01
N MET A 138 -23.32 3.94 0.91
CA MET A 138 -24.21 3.28 1.87
C MET A 138 -24.84 4.28 2.85
N PRO A 139 -26.15 4.18 3.17
CA PRO A 139 -26.78 5.03 4.17
C PRO A 139 -26.22 4.77 5.57
N PHE A 140 -26.17 5.78 6.42
CA PHE A 140 -25.82 5.66 7.84
C PHE A 140 -26.64 4.57 8.55
N SER A 141 -27.94 4.53 8.29
CA SER A 141 -28.88 3.55 8.87
C SER A 141 -28.58 2.09 8.53
N THR A 142 -27.68 1.83 7.56
CA THR A 142 -27.23 0.46 7.24
C THR A 142 -26.04 0.00 8.08
N VAL A 143 -25.37 0.94 8.76
CA VAL A 143 -24.14 0.69 9.53
C VAL A 143 -24.35 0.98 11.01
N TYR A 144 -25.20 1.95 11.35
CA TYR A 144 -25.44 2.42 12.72
C TYR A 144 -26.91 2.68 12.99
N ASP A 145 -27.34 2.39 14.21
CA ASP A 145 -28.69 2.75 14.70
C ASP A 145 -28.76 4.20 15.20
N LYS A 146 -27.67 4.70 15.80
CA LYS A 146 -27.53 6.03 16.40
C LYS A 146 -26.08 6.52 16.35
N ALA A 147 -25.88 7.83 16.38
CA ALA A 147 -24.56 8.46 16.32
C ALA A 147 -23.81 8.46 17.66
N TYR A 148 -24.55 8.51 18.77
CA TYR A 148 -23.96 8.64 20.11
C TYR A 148 -22.95 7.53 20.42
N GLY A 149 -21.78 7.92 20.93
CA GLY A 149 -20.69 7.02 21.33
C GLY A 149 -19.78 6.55 20.20
N SER A 150 -20.25 6.55 18.94
CA SER A 150 -19.45 6.10 17.78
C SER A 150 -19.00 7.24 16.88
N CYS A 151 -19.74 8.36 16.87
CA CYS A 151 -19.56 9.45 15.92
C CYS A 151 -19.12 10.76 16.58
N HIS A 152 -18.36 11.55 15.82
CA HIS A 152 -17.95 12.92 16.17
C HIS A 152 -17.92 13.79 14.92
N HIS A 153 -17.95 15.11 15.11
CA HIS A 153 -17.78 16.06 14.02
C HIS A 153 -16.35 16.12 13.53
N SER A 154 -16.19 16.32 12.22
CA SER A 154 -14.90 16.71 11.66
C SER A 154 -14.59 18.15 12.07
N GLY A 155 -13.67 18.34 13.01
CA GLY A 155 -13.24 19.66 13.49
C GLY A 155 -12.40 20.50 12.50
N ASP A 156 -12.57 20.27 11.19
CA ASP A 156 -11.91 21.03 10.13
C ASP A 156 -12.93 21.96 9.49
N SER A 157 -12.81 23.26 9.79
CA SER A 157 -13.74 24.33 9.42
C SER A 157 -13.83 24.62 7.93
N THR A 158 -13.01 23.97 7.10
CA THR A 158 -12.97 24.17 5.64
C THR A 158 -13.80 23.18 4.84
N MET A 159 -14.40 22.17 5.50
CA MET A 159 -15.11 21.08 4.85
C MET A 159 -16.58 21.09 5.28
N GLN A 160 -17.48 21.21 4.28
CA GLN A 160 -18.91 20.91 4.36
C GLN A 160 -19.22 19.87 5.44
N GLN A 161 -20.15 20.16 6.36
CA GLN A 161 -20.51 19.33 7.53
C GLN A 161 -20.24 17.82 7.33
N LYS A 162 -19.17 17.32 7.98
CA LYS A 162 -18.80 15.89 7.95
C LYS A 162 -18.93 15.27 9.32
N VAL A 163 -19.61 14.13 9.39
CA VAL A 163 -19.68 13.30 10.59
C VAL A 163 -18.78 12.09 10.41
N ILE A 164 -17.88 11.85 11.36
CA ILE A 164 -16.93 10.74 11.34
C ILE A 164 -17.31 9.73 12.41
N CYS A 165 -17.57 8.49 12.01
CA CYS A 165 -17.97 7.41 12.90
C CYS A 165 -16.97 6.26 12.88
N VAL A 166 -16.57 5.75 14.04
CA VAL A 166 -15.69 4.58 14.15
C VAL A 166 -16.47 3.32 13.74
N ALA A 167 -15.87 2.47 12.92
CA ALA A 167 -16.51 1.24 12.45
C ALA A 167 -16.84 0.31 13.65
N PRO A 168 -18.04 -0.30 13.71
CA PRO A 168 -18.38 -1.24 14.78
C PRO A 168 -17.42 -2.44 14.87
N GLN A 169 -16.89 -2.86 13.72
CA GLN A 169 -16.03 -4.03 13.57
C GLN A 169 -14.54 -3.74 13.79
N SER A 170 -14.13 -2.46 13.81
CA SER A 170 -12.71 -2.11 13.88
C SER A 170 -12.45 -0.75 14.50
N ARG A 171 -11.43 -0.71 15.35
CA ARG A 171 -10.95 0.53 15.95
C ARG A 171 -10.08 1.34 14.98
N ASN A 172 -9.60 0.76 13.89
CA ASN A 172 -8.70 1.40 12.93
C ASN A 172 -9.46 2.08 11.79
N ILE A 173 -10.72 1.70 11.57
CA ILE A 173 -11.53 2.21 10.47
C ILE A 173 -12.58 3.18 11.00
N SER A 174 -12.79 4.26 10.26
CA SER A 174 -13.90 5.20 10.47
C SER A 174 -14.55 5.53 9.14
N TYR A 175 -15.84 5.77 9.13
CA TYR A 175 -16.58 6.23 7.97
C TYR A 175 -16.86 7.72 8.08
N VAL A 176 -16.73 8.41 6.95
CA VAL A 176 -17.12 9.80 6.81
C VAL A 176 -18.51 9.82 6.19
N PHE A 177 -19.44 10.53 6.82
CA PHE A 177 -20.79 10.75 6.33
C PHE A 177 -20.97 12.20 5.95
N THR A 178 -21.62 12.42 4.82
CA THR A 178 -22.06 13.74 4.36
C THR A 178 -23.50 13.65 3.87
N GLY A 179 -24.25 14.73 4.06
CA GLY A 179 -25.62 14.86 3.61
C GLY A 179 -26.09 16.30 3.77
N ILE A 180 -27.41 16.49 3.67
CA ILE A 180 -28.03 17.80 3.79
C ILE A 180 -28.47 17.98 5.25
N TRP A 181 -28.08 19.10 5.85
CA TRP A 181 -28.56 19.52 7.15
C TRP A 181 -28.61 21.05 7.20
N ASN A 182 -29.77 21.57 7.64
CA ASN A 182 -30.04 23.00 7.68
C ASN A 182 -29.89 23.59 9.10
N GLY A 183 -29.35 22.81 10.05
CA GLY A 183 -29.03 23.31 11.38
C GLY A 183 -27.60 23.85 11.45
N SER A 184 -27.22 24.31 12.66
CA SER A 184 -25.88 24.83 12.90
C SER A 184 -24.78 23.83 12.54
N GLU A 185 -23.71 24.31 11.90
CA GLU A 185 -22.52 23.52 11.57
C GLU A 185 -21.78 23.00 12.80
N GLU A 186 -21.94 23.68 13.94
CA GLU A 186 -21.32 23.28 15.21
C GLU A 186 -22.08 22.14 15.91
N LEU A 187 -23.31 21.84 15.49
CA LEU A 187 -24.18 20.87 16.15
C LEU A 187 -24.27 19.56 15.38
N MET A 188 -24.29 18.45 16.12
CA MET A 188 -24.44 17.10 15.52
C MET A 188 -25.85 17.01 14.93
N PRO A 189 -26.00 16.68 13.63
CA PRO A 189 -27.31 16.42 13.08
C PRO A 189 -27.97 15.28 13.88
N PRO A 190 -29.27 15.38 14.17
CA PRO A 190 -29.97 14.34 14.92
C PRO A 190 -30.04 13.03 14.13
N ASP A 191 -30.27 11.91 14.82
CA ASP A 191 -30.20 10.57 14.23
C ASP A 191 -31.20 10.40 13.07
N ASP A 192 -32.38 11.00 13.13
CA ASP A 192 -33.40 10.98 12.06
C ASP A 192 -32.89 11.60 10.75
N VAL A 193 -32.08 12.65 10.82
CA VAL A 193 -31.39 13.25 9.67
C VAL A 193 -30.24 12.36 9.21
N LEU A 194 -29.37 11.95 10.14
CA LEU A 194 -28.17 11.17 9.84
C LEU A 194 -28.50 9.86 9.15
N ARG A 195 -29.61 9.19 9.49
CA ARG A 195 -30.02 7.91 8.88
C ARG A 195 -30.04 7.92 7.34
N THR A 196 -30.24 9.08 6.73
CA THR A 196 -30.27 9.26 5.26
C THR A 196 -28.92 9.68 4.66
N TRP A 197 -27.99 10.15 5.48
CA TRP A 197 -26.65 10.52 5.05
C TRP A 197 -25.90 9.30 4.53
N LYS A 198 -25.01 9.52 3.57
CA LYS A 198 -24.28 8.44 2.92
C LYS A 198 -22.82 8.48 3.30
N VAL A 199 -22.20 7.30 3.36
CA VAL A 199 -20.74 7.18 3.44
C VAL A 199 -20.15 7.91 2.23
N SER A 200 -19.32 8.91 2.46
CA SER A 200 -18.58 9.66 1.43
C SER A 200 -17.09 9.38 1.43
N GLY A 201 -16.59 8.71 2.45
CA GLY A 201 -15.22 8.23 2.51
C GLY A 201 -14.99 7.22 3.62
N ILE A 202 -13.90 6.48 3.50
CA ILE A 202 -13.45 5.53 4.53
C ILE A 202 -12.07 5.99 4.98
N ILE A 203 -11.85 6.08 6.28
CA ILE A 203 -10.58 6.45 6.89
C ILE A 203 -10.05 5.23 7.60
N TRP A 204 -8.85 4.79 7.25
CA TRP A 204 -8.06 3.87 8.05
C TRP A 204 -6.96 4.67 8.77
N LYS A 205 -6.71 4.36 10.04
CA LYS A 205 -5.61 4.91 10.82
C LYS A 205 -4.79 3.79 11.46
N ALA A 206 -3.47 3.93 11.41
CA ALA A 206 -2.57 3.09 12.19
C ALA A 206 -2.83 3.33 13.69
N LYS A 207 -2.94 2.25 14.44
CA LYS A 207 -2.97 2.24 15.91
C LYS A 207 -1.82 1.39 16.43
#